data_AF-A0A9P1M3K1-F1
#
_entry.id   AF-A0A9P1M3K1-F1
#
_cell.length_a   1.000
_cell.length_b   1.000
_cell.length_c   1.000
_cell.angle_alpha   90.00
_cell.angle_beta   90.00
_cell.angle_gamma   90.00
#
_symmetry.space_group_name_H-M   'P 1'
#
loop_
_entity.id
_entity.type
_entity.pdbx_description
1 polymer ?
#
loop_
_entity_poly.entity_id
_entity_poly.type
_entity_poly.pdbx_seq_one_letter_code
_entity_poly.pdbx_strand_id
1 'polypeptide(L)'
;MKAVIAWGLGLLPTAWAIAVLRNQDGQLVNLEDDMSADASPCDGQCRFDIMMCKSFMCTECTYEWCTEACQKIQTDFPGLRCSDWPEARTSFSNGEFKGKGKLGDAGDFAEK
;
A
#
# COMPACT_ATOMS: atom_id res chain seq x y z
N MET A 1 -28.89 -27.35 -23.87
CA MET A 1 -27.83 -27.89 -24.72
C MET A 1 -27.42 -29.24 -24.14
N LYS A 2 -27.53 -30.33 -24.91
CA LYS A 2 -27.41 -31.71 -24.42
C LYS A 2 -25.93 -32.03 -24.11
N ALA A 3 -25.63 -32.37 -22.85
CA ALA A 3 -24.29 -32.77 -22.42
C ALA A 3 -24.01 -34.21 -22.85
N VAL A 4 -22.89 -34.44 -23.52
CA VAL A 4 -22.42 -35.77 -23.90
C VAL A 4 -21.40 -36.20 -22.85
N ILE A 5 -21.72 -37.21 -22.06
CA ILE A 5 -20.83 -37.78 -21.04
C ILE A 5 -20.09 -38.96 -21.69
N ALA A 6 -18.81 -38.77 -22.01
CA ALA A 6 -17.93 -39.85 -22.47
C ALA A 6 -17.39 -40.61 -21.26
N TRP A 7 -17.82 -41.87 -21.10
CA TRP A 7 -17.36 -42.77 -20.03
C TRP A 7 -16.07 -43.46 -20.48
N GLY A 8 -14.92 -42.86 -20.16
CA GLY A 8 -13.61 -43.51 -20.29
C GLY A 8 -13.24 -44.25 -19.00
N LEU A 9 -13.30 -45.57 -19.03
CA LEU A 9 -12.76 -46.48 -18.02
C LEU A 9 -11.23 -46.35 -17.97
N GLY A 10 -10.64 -45.96 -16.84
CA GLY A 10 -9.19 -45.95 -16.69
C GLY A 10 -8.67 -45.38 -15.36
N LEU A 11 -8.65 -46.23 -14.33
CA LEU A 11 -7.65 -46.32 -13.25
C LEU A 11 -7.25 -45.02 -12.49
N LEU A 12 -7.84 -44.85 -11.30
CA LEU A 12 -7.37 -43.96 -10.24
C LEU A 12 -5.99 -44.39 -9.70
N PRO A 13 -5.03 -43.46 -9.51
CA PRO A 13 -4.25 -43.40 -8.29
C PRO A 13 -5.11 -42.76 -7.19
N THR A 14 -5.13 -43.43 -6.05
CA THR A 14 -5.73 -43.01 -4.79
C THR A 14 -5.28 -41.61 -4.38
N ALA A 15 -6.25 -40.78 -3.97
CA ALA A 15 -6.08 -39.45 -3.39
C ALA A 15 -5.41 -38.43 -4.33
N TRP A 16 -6.21 -37.79 -5.19
CA TRP A 16 -6.12 -36.38 -5.61
C TRP A 16 -7.32 -36.08 -6.53
N ALA A 17 -8.53 -36.29 -6.02
CA ALA A 17 -9.66 -35.53 -6.55
C ALA A 17 -9.55 -34.12 -5.94
N ILE A 18 -8.68 -33.28 -6.51
CA ILE A 18 -8.78 -31.84 -6.28
C ILE A 18 -10.13 -31.44 -6.88
N ALA A 19 -11.13 -31.26 -6.01
CA ALA A 19 -12.41 -30.71 -6.41
C ALA A 19 -12.17 -29.25 -6.83
N VAL A 20 -11.88 -29.02 -8.11
CA VAL A 20 -11.88 -27.69 -8.71
C VAL A 20 -13.34 -27.26 -8.84
N LEU A 21 -13.88 -26.64 -7.80
CA LEU A 21 -15.16 -25.94 -7.91
C LEU A 21 -14.90 -24.61 -8.61
N ARG A 22 -15.48 -24.43 -9.79
CA ARG A 22 -15.44 -23.15 -10.53
C ARG A 22 -16.24 -22.10 -9.75
N ASN A 23 -15.60 -20.98 -9.41
CA ASN A 23 -16.32 -19.75 -9.08
C ASN A 23 -16.94 -19.15 -10.37
N GLN A 24 -17.93 -18.26 -10.23
CA GLN A 24 -18.71 -17.68 -11.34
C GLN A 24 -17.86 -16.90 -12.36
N ASP A 25 -16.62 -16.56 -12.03
CA ASP A 25 -15.67 -15.86 -12.92
C ASP A 25 -14.58 -16.75 -13.54
N GLY A 26 -14.60 -18.08 -13.29
CA GLY A 26 -13.76 -19.03 -14.03
C GLY A 26 -12.25 -19.04 -13.70
N GLN A 27 -11.82 -18.40 -12.62
CA GLN A 27 -10.42 -18.41 -12.17
C GLN A 27 -10.07 -19.64 -11.33
N LEU A 28 -8.85 -20.17 -11.52
CA LEU A 28 -8.25 -21.22 -10.70
C LEU A 28 -7.65 -20.56 -9.44
N VAL A 29 -8.16 -20.91 -8.26
CA VAL A 29 -7.59 -20.46 -6.98
C VAL A 29 -6.98 -21.66 -6.26
N ASN A 30 -5.71 -21.54 -5.83
CA ASN A 30 -5.07 -22.52 -4.97
C ASN A 30 -5.38 -22.16 -3.51
N LEU A 31 -5.84 -23.13 -2.71
CA LEU A 31 -6.28 -22.98 -1.32
C LEU A 31 -5.11 -22.88 -0.31
N GLU A 32 -3.91 -22.56 -0.79
CA GLU A 32 -2.69 -22.50 0.03
C GLU A 32 -2.29 -21.05 0.40
N ASP A 33 -3.04 -20.05 -0.08
CA ASP A 33 -2.77 -18.62 0.16
C ASP A 33 -3.46 -18.04 1.42
N ASP A 34 -4.02 -18.88 2.30
CA ASP A 34 -4.70 -18.45 3.53
C ASP A 34 -3.89 -18.78 4.80
N MET A 35 -2.71 -18.16 4.94
CA MET A 35 -2.03 -17.99 6.24
C MET A 35 -2.24 -16.56 6.75
N SER A 36 -3.50 -16.27 7.08
CA SER A 36 -3.96 -15.05 7.75
C SER A 36 -3.55 -15.04 9.23
N ALA A 37 -2.53 -14.23 9.55
CA ALA A 37 -2.33 -13.65 10.88
C ALA A 37 -2.66 -12.16 10.78
N ASP A 38 -3.95 -11.81 10.97
CA ASP A 38 -4.52 -10.46 10.88
C ASP A 38 -3.76 -9.53 9.93
N ALA A 39 -3.72 -9.92 8.65
CA ALA A 39 -3.08 -9.10 7.63
C ALA A 39 -3.84 -7.77 7.57
N SER A 40 -3.20 -6.68 8.01
CA SER A 40 -3.67 -5.32 7.73
C SER A 40 -4.07 -5.28 6.25
N PRO A 41 -5.25 -4.75 5.90
CA PRO A 41 -5.73 -4.70 4.50
C PRO A 41 -4.86 -3.81 3.60
N CYS A 42 -3.74 -3.32 4.10
CA CYS A 42 -2.95 -2.22 3.60
C CYS A 42 -1.47 -2.55 3.84
N ASP A 43 -0.71 -2.64 2.76
CA ASP A 43 0.73 -2.85 2.76
C ASP A 43 1.48 -1.57 3.19
N GLY A 44 2.81 -1.58 3.09
CA GLY A 44 3.64 -0.44 3.45
C GLY A 44 3.35 0.82 2.63
N GLN A 45 3.15 0.68 1.31
CA GLN A 45 2.89 1.80 0.41
C GLN A 45 1.50 2.39 0.65
N CYS A 46 0.48 1.55 0.84
CA CYS A 46 -0.87 2.00 1.17
C CYS A 46 -0.89 2.81 2.47
N ARG A 47 -0.15 2.39 3.51
CA ARG A 47 -0.04 3.14 4.78
C ARG A 47 0.71 4.46 4.57
N PHE A 48 1.80 4.44 3.81
CA PHE A 48 2.55 5.64 3.46
C PHE A 48 1.69 6.64 2.68
N ASP A 49 0.91 6.17 1.71
CA ASP A 49 0.02 7.03 0.92
C ASP A 49 -1.00 7.74 1.79
N ILE A 50 -1.58 7.04 2.77
CA ILE A 50 -2.54 7.63 3.72
C ILE A 50 -1.85 8.68 4.59
N MET A 51 -0.69 8.35 5.18
CA MET A 51 -0.04 9.22 6.17
C MET A 51 0.74 10.38 5.55
N MET A 52 1.30 10.20 4.36
CA MET A 52 2.15 11.17 3.66
C MET A 52 1.46 11.82 2.46
N CYS A 53 0.90 11.03 1.56
CA CYS A 53 0.50 11.55 0.25
C CYS A 53 -0.90 12.18 0.24
N LYS A 54 -1.79 11.66 1.08
CA LYS A 54 -3.21 12.05 1.15
C LYS A 54 -3.57 12.78 2.45
N SER A 55 -2.65 12.86 3.42
CA SER A 55 -2.92 13.51 4.69
C SER A 55 -2.84 15.03 4.57
N PHE A 56 -3.75 15.74 5.25
CA PHE A 56 -3.66 17.20 5.39
C PHE A 56 -2.32 17.64 6.00
N MET A 57 -1.80 16.83 6.92
CA MET A 57 -0.54 17.10 7.63
C MET A 57 0.64 17.31 6.68
N CYS A 58 0.78 16.48 5.64
CA CYS A 58 1.94 16.58 4.73
C CYS A 58 1.64 17.33 3.44
N THR A 59 0.36 17.59 3.12
CA THR A 59 -0.03 18.27 1.88
C THR A 59 -0.34 19.75 2.08
N GLU A 60 -0.96 20.13 3.19
CA GLU A 60 -1.51 21.47 3.38
C GLU A 60 -1.10 22.16 4.69
N CYS A 61 -0.77 21.40 5.74
CA CYS A 61 -0.39 21.99 7.02
C CYS A 61 0.93 22.79 6.93
N THR A 62 0.94 23.97 7.55
CA THR A 62 2.09 24.90 7.55
C THR A 62 2.79 25.02 8.90
N TYR A 63 2.37 24.24 9.91
CA TYR A 63 3.02 24.24 11.22
C TYR A 63 4.29 23.39 11.21
N GLU A 64 5.29 23.80 11.98
CA GLU A 64 6.57 23.09 12.12
C GLU A 64 6.40 21.60 12.45
N TRP A 65 5.56 21.29 13.44
CA TRP A 65 5.33 19.90 13.86
C TRP A 65 4.77 19.02 12.74
N CYS A 66 4.05 19.60 11.76
CA CYS A 66 3.59 18.87 10.58
C CYS A 66 4.79 18.47 9.71
N THR A 67 5.70 19.41 9.47
CA THR A 67 6.96 19.14 8.74
C THR A 67 7.77 18.04 9.42
N GLU A 68 8.00 18.16 10.73
CA GLU A 68 8.76 17.17 11.51
C GLU A 68 8.11 15.78 11.47
N ALA A 69 6.78 15.71 11.64
CA ALA A 69 6.04 14.46 11.59
C ALA A 69 6.13 13.80 10.20
N CYS A 70 6.03 14.57 9.11
CA CYS A 70 6.17 14.04 7.75
C CYS A 70 7.59 13.53 7.50
N GLN A 71 8.62 14.24 7.95
CA GLN A 71 10.00 13.77 7.87
C GLN A 71 10.21 12.46 8.64
N LYS A 72 9.58 12.33 9.81
CA LYS A 72 9.59 11.10 10.60
C LYS A 72 8.90 9.95 9.85
N ILE A 73 7.70 10.17 9.29
CA ILE A 73 7.01 9.17 8.47
C ILE A 73 7.91 8.71 7.31
N GLN A 74 8.59 9.63 6.62
CA GLN A 74 9.50 9.24 5.54
C GLN A 74 10.65 8.34 6.03
N THR A 75 11.12 8.53 7.26
CA THR A 75 12.16 7.70 7.89
C THR A 75 11.63 6.31 8.24
N ASP A 76 10.38 6.23 8.70
CA ASP A 76 9.71 4.97 9.04
C ASP A 76 9.36 4.13 7.78
N PHE A 77 9.27 4.79 6.61
CA PHE A 77 8.98 4.17 5.31
C PHE A 77 10.09 4.48 4.29
N PRO A 78 11.29 3.92 4.45
CA PRO A 78 12.43 4.23 3.61
C PRO A 78 12.19 3.80 2.16
N GLY A 79 12.46 4.71 1.23
CA GLY A 79 12.35 4.44 -0.22
C GLY A 79 10.94 4.58 -0.80
N LEU A 80 9.90 4.69 0.04
CA LEU A 80 8.53 4.92 -0.45
C LEU A 80 8.30 6.37 -0.86
N ARG A 81 7.47 6.55 -1.88
CA ARG A 81 7.22 7.82 -2.55
C ARG A 81 5.75 7.99 -2.86
N CYS A 82 5.28 9.22 -2.96
CA CYS A 82 3.97 9.47 -3.54
C CYS A 82 4.04 9.32 -5.07
N SER A 83 3.00 8.72 -5.67
CA SER A 83 2.90 8.54 -7.13
C SER A 83 3.00 9.84 -7.91
N ASP A 84 2.50 10.92 -7.31
CA ASP A 84 2.31 12.22 -7.99
C ASP A 84 3.54 13.13 -7.81
N TRP A 85 4.55 12.68 -7.07
CA TRP A 85 5.80 13.42 -6.93
C TRP A 85 6.64 13.31 -8.21
N PRO A 86 7.31 14.39 -8.63
CA PRO A 86 8.28 14.32 -9.72
C PRO A 86 9.35 13.26 -9.42
N GLU A 87 9.84 12.56 -10.44
CA GLU A 87 10.86 11.51 -10.28
C GLU A 87 12.11 12.00 -9.54
N ALA A 88 12.51 13.26 -9.78
CA ALA A 88 13.63 13.90 -9.12
C ALA A 88 13.40 14.14 -7.60
N ARG A 89 12.15 14.26 -7.15
CA ARG A 89 11.84 14.42 -5.73
C ARG A 89 11.97 13.04 -5.10
N THR A 90 13.08 12.80 -4.39
CA THR A 90 13.38 11.51 -3.75
C THR A 90 12.90 11.34 -2.31
N SER A 91 12.43 12.40 -1.67
CA SER A 91 11.92 12.37 -0.30
C SER A 91 10.94 13.53 -0.07
N PHE A 92 10.24 13.50 1.07
CA PHE A 92 9.44 14.64 1.52
C PHE A 92 10.26 15.94 1.54
N SER A 93 11.43 15.93 2.20
CA SER A 93 12.31 17.11 2.38
C SER A 93 12.96 17.62 1.10
N ASN A 94 13.18 16.76 0.10
CA ASN A 94 13.75 17.16 -1.19
C ASN A 94 12.73 17.85 -2.12
N GLY A 95 11.47 17.92 -1.72
CA GLY A 95 10.41 18.55 -2.51
C GLY A 95 9.94 19.88 -1.97
N GLU A 96 8.90 20.39 -2.62
CA GLU A 96 8.11 21.51 -2.13
C GLU A 96 6.97 20.98 -1.25
N PHE A 97 6.76 21.64 -0.12
CA PHE A 97 5.66 21.41 0.83
C PHE A 97 5.28 22.74 1.48
N LYS A 98 4.03 22.89 1.92
CA LYS A 98 3.47 24.21 2.31
C LYS A 98 4.18 24.84 3.51
N GLY A 99 4.67 24.04 4.44
CA GLY A 99 5.43 24.49 5.62
C GLY A 99 6.91 24.80 5.38
N LYS A 100 7.45 24.61 4.17
CA LYS A 100 8.89 24.78 3.89
C LYS A 100 9.31 26.25 4.04
N GLY A 101 10.36 26.52 4.82
CA GLY A 101 10.82 27.88 5.09
C GLY A 101 9.78 28.77 5.76
N LYS A 102 8.82 28.19 6.49
CA LYS A 102 7.83 28.90 7.32
C LYS A 102 8.15 28.74 8.79
N LEU A 103 7.41 29.49 9.62
CA LEU A 103 7.58 29.62 11.07
C LEU A 103 7.92 28.28 11.73
N GLY A 104 9.16 28.15 12.20
CA GLY A 104 9.67 26.95 12.87
C GLY A 104 10.75 26.16 12.11
N ASP A 105 11.09 26.52 10.88
CA ASP A 105 12.17 25.83 10.14
C ASP A 105 13.59 26.19 10.65
N ALA A 106 13.70 27.17 11.56
CA ALA A 106 14.81 27.39 12.50
C ALA A 106 14.52 28.62 13.38
N GLY A 107 13.89 28.44 14.55
CA GLY A 107 13.96 29.43 15.63
C GLY A 107 12.96 30.61 15.59
N ASP A 108 11.86 30.51 14.85
CA ASP A 108 10.87 31.61 14.75
C ASP A 108 9.96 31.79 15.98
N PHE A 109 10.18 31.07 17.09
CA PHE A 109 9.48 31.34 18.35
C PHE A 109 10.02 32.58 19.09
N ALA A 110 11.00 33.28 18.52
CA ALA A 110 11.64 34.44 19.11
C ALA A 110 11.60 35.67 18.19
N GLU A 111 10.44 36.09 17.70
CA GLU A 111 10.29 37.48 17.28
C GLU A 111 9.00 38.15 17.80
N LYS A 112 9.22 38.93 18.87
CA LYS A 112 8.45 40.02 19.50
C LYS A 112 7.05 39.74 20.03
#